data_AF-A0A6F8YPW5-F1
#
_entry.id   AF-A0A6F8YPW5-F1
#
_cell.length_a   1.000
_cell.length_b   1.000
_cell.length_c   1.000
_cell.angle_alpha   90.00
_cell.angle_beta   90.00
_cell.angle_gamma   90.00
#
_symmetry.space_group_name_H-M   'P 1'
#
loop_
_entity.id
_entity.type
_entity.pdbx_description
1 polymer ?
#
loop_
_entity_poly.entity_id
_entity_poly.type
_entity_poly.pdbx_seq_one_letter_code
_entity_poly.pdbx_strand_id
1 'polypeptide(L)' 'MLPDDLQSLAVPVMAHRIIPTADAQLARRTTDAIIADIVHRLPLPHERQRSPYDTRPPSSDGRAQYDPRRG' A
#
# COMPACT_ATOMS: atom_id res chain seq x y z
N MET A 1 -4.81 10.51 3.22
CA MET A 1 -3.76 10.10 2.28
C MET A 1 -4.37 9.06 1.37
N LEU A 2 -4.62 9.44 0.13
CA LEU A 2 -5.00 8.51 -0.92
C LEU A 2 -3.75 7.78 -1.43
N PRO A 3 -3.90 6.61 -2.09
CA PRO A 3 -2.78 5.92 -2.71
C PRO A 3 -1.99 6.81 -3.70
N ASP A 4 -2.67 7.75 -4.36
CA ASP A 4 -2.06 8.66 -5.33
C ASP A 4 -1.12 9.69 -4.69
N ASP A 5 -1.40 10.10 -3.44
CA ASP A 5 -0.52 11.00 -2.68
C ASP A 5 0.83 10.33 -2.41
N LEU A 6 0.83 9.02 -2.12
CA LEU A 6 2.04 8.24 -1.89
C LEU A 6 2.81 7.97 -3.18
N GLN A 7 2.11 7.70 -4.30
CA GLN A 7 2.74 7.55 -5.61
C GLN A 7 3.47 8.83 -6.03
N SER A 8 2.88 10.00 -5.77
CA SER A 8 3.50 11.30 -6.07
C SER A 8 4.80 11.54 -5.29
N LEU A 9 4.95 10.92 -4.11
CA LEU A 9 6.16 10.97 -3.29
C LEU A 9 7.22 9.95 -3.70
N ALA A 10 6.89 8.98 -4.56
CA ALA A 10 7.77 7.87 -4.87
C ALA A 10 9.06 8.32 -5.59
N VAL A 11 8.95 9.18 -6.60
CA VAL A 11 10.11 9.74 -7.32
C VAL A 11 11.02 10.55 -6.41
N PRO A 12 10.56 11.61 -5.70
CA PRO A 12 11.45 12.43 -4.88
C PRO A 12 12.11 11.67 -3.73
N VAL A 13 11.48 10.61 -3.19
CA VAL A 13 12.09 9.81 -2.11
C VAL A 13 13.06 8.76 -2.65
N MET A 14 12.69 8.04 -3.72
CA MET A 14 13.49 6.92 -4.21
C MET A 14 14.61 7.32 -5.15
N ALA A 15 14.49 8.43 -5.89
CA ALA A 15 15.54 8.90 -6.80
C ALA A 15 16.86 9.18 -6.06
N HIS A 16 16.80 9.56 -4.78
CA HIS A 16 17.99 9.75 -3.94
C HIS A 16 18.61 8.45 -3.41
N ARG A 17 17.93 7.30 -3.55
CA ARG A 17 18.32 6.01 -2.95
C ARG A 17 18.61 4.92 -3.98
N ILE A 18 18.46 5.20 -5.26
CA ILE A 18 18.62 4.23 -6.34
C ILE A 18 19.84 4.58 -7.17
N ILE A 19 20.66 3.56 -7.44
CA ILE A 19 21.79 3.66 -8.36
C ILE A 19 21.40 2.91 -9.64
N PRO A 20 21.16 3.60 -10.77
CA PRO A 20 20.80 2.95 -12.02
C PRO A 20 21.99 2.15 -12.57
N THR A 21 21.69 1.06 -13.26
CA THR A 21 22.70 0.23 -13.93
C THR A 21 23.29 0.96 -15.14
N ALA A 22 24.46 0.50 -15.60
CA ALA A 22 25.09 1.01 -16.81
C ALA A 22 24.19 0.86 -18.05
N ASP A 23 23.46 -0.25 -18.16
CA ASP A 23 22.53 -0.50 -19.27
C ASP A 23 21.37 0.50 -19.27
N ALA A 24 20.80 0.82 -18.10
CA ALA A 24 19.74 1.81 -17.98
C ALA A 24 20.21 3.20 -18.40
N GLN A 25 21.44 3.57 -18.01
CA GLN A 25 22.09 4.81 -18.40
C GLN A 25 22.33 4.88 -19.92
N LEU A 26 22.85 3.81 -20.50
CA LEU A 26 23.12 3.71 -21.94
C LEU A 26 21.82 3.79 -22.76
N ALA A 27 20.74 3.20 -22.26
CA ALA A 27 19.40 3.30 -22.84
C ALA A 27 18.76 4.70 -22.71
N ARG A 28 19.45 5.68 -22.13
CA ARG A 28 18.95 7.03 -21.83
C ARG A 28 17.64 7.02 -21.03
N ARG A 29 17.42 5.99 -20.21
CA ARG A 29 16.31 5.94 -19.26
C ARG A 29 16.74 6.63 -17.97
N THR A 30 16.01 7.65 -17.56
CA THR A 30 16.25 8.33 -16.29
C THR A 30 15.73 7.48 -15.12
N THR A 31 16.39 7.58 -13.97
CA THR A 31 15.96 6.93 -12.72
C THR A 31 14.52 7.27 -12.39
N ASP A 32 14.12 8.54 -12.58
CA ASP A 32 12.76 9.04 -12.32
C ASP A 32 11.72 8.36 -13.21
N ALA A 33 12.02 8.22 -14.51
CA ALA A 33 11.13 7.56 -15.46
C ALA A 33 10.97 6.07 -15.15
N ILE A 34 12.06 5.40 -14.73
CA ILE A 34 12.03 4.01 -14.30
C ILE A 34 11.17 3.85 -13.04
N ILE A 35 11.37 4.71 -12.03
CA ILE A 35 10.60 4.68 -10.77
C ILE A 35 9.11 4.91 -11.06
N ALA A 36 8.77 5.93 -11.84
CA ALA A 36 7.38 6.26 -12.16
C ALA A 36 6.68 5.10 -12.88
N ASP A 37 7.33 4.48 -13.87
CA ASP A 37 6.80 3.33 -14.62
C ASP A 37 6.58 2.11 -13.72
N ILE A 38 7.51 1.82 -12.80
CA ILE A 38 7.37 0.73 -11.85
C ILE A 38 6.19 0.97 -10.90
N VAL A 39 6.15 2.13 -10.26
CA VAL A 39 5.15 2.47 -9.24
C VAL A 39 3.75 2.47 -9.83
N HIS A 40 3.57 3.00 -11.04
CA HIS A 40 2.28 3.07 -11.72
C HIS A 40 1.70 1.69 -12.06
N ARG A 41 2.55 0.67 -12.22
CA ARG A 41 2.14 -0.71 -12.51
C ARG A 41 1.83 -1.52 -11.25
N LEU A 42 2.12 -1.00 -10.05
CA LEU A 42 1.83 -1.71 -8.82
C LEU A 42 0.32 -1.73 -8.56
N PRO A 43 -0.28 -2.89 -8.26
CA PRO A 43 -1.69 -2.98 -7.97
C PRO A 43 -2.02 -2.17 -6.72
N LEU A 44 -3.03 -1.29 -6.82
CA LEU A 44 -3.55 -0.58 -5.67
C LEU A 44 -4.42 -1.53 -4.83
N PRO A 45 -4.29 -1.54 -3.48
CA PRO A 45 -5.14 -2.33 -2.62
C PRO A 45 -6.61 -1.89 -2.78
N HIS A 46 -7.43 -2.74 -3.38
CA HIS A 46 -8.88 -2.55 -3.48
C HIS A 46 -9.51 -3.19 -2.25
N GLU A 47 -10.20 -2.37 -1.44
CA GLU A 47 -10.89 -2.70 -0.20
C GLU A 47 -10.14 -3.60 0.80
N ARG A 48 -9.67 -2.96 1.88
CA ARG A 48 -9.34 -3.58 3.17
C ARG A 48 -8.71 -4.97 2.99
N GLN A 49 -7.52 -5.03 2.40
CA GLN A 49 -6.58 -6.04 2.85
C GLN A 49 -6.52 -5.85 4.36
N ARG A 50 -7.28 -6.68 5.09
CA ARG A 50 -7.21 -6.77 6.54
C ARG A 50 -5.74 -6.97 6.79
N SER A 51 -5.08 -5.93 7.28
CA SER A 51 -3.65 -6.00 7.51
C SER A 51 -3.45 -7.26 8.35
N PRO A 52 -2.54 -8.17 7.98
CA PRO A 52 -2.25 -9.33 8.83
C PRO A 52 -1.75 -8.91 10.22
N TYR A 53 -1.44 -7.62 10.40
CA TYR A 53 -1.11 -6.98 11.67
C TYR A 53 -2.29 -6.26 12.35
N ASP A 54 -3.50 -6.29 11.78
CA ASP A 54 -4.70 -5.78 12.44
C ASP A 54 -5.11 -6.77 13.56
N THR A 55 -4.46 -6.64 14.71
CA THR A 55 -4.74 -7.38 15.94
C THR A 55 -5.99 -6.89 16.65
N ARG A 56 -6.85 -6.07 16.01
CA ARG A 56 -8.15 -5.75 16.57
C ARG A 56 -8.91 -7.06 16.76
N PRO A 57 -9.17 -7.50 18.01
CA PRO A 57 -9.98 -8.69 18.23
C PRO A 57 -11.31 -8.46 17.51
N PRO A 58 -11.89 -9.47 16.87
CA PRO A 58 -13.22 -9.35 16.31
C PRO A 58 -14.10 -8.84 17.44
N SER A 59 -14.52 -7.59 17.35
CA SER A 59 -15.45 -6.99 18.29
C SER A 59 -16.65 -7.91 18.27
N SER A 60 -16.87 -8.63 19.36
CA SER A 60 -18.08 -9.37 19.63
C SER A 60 -19.19 -8.34 19.65
N ASP A 61 -19.73 -8.04 18.47
CA ASP A 61 -20.79 -7.07 18.31
C ASP A 61 -21.95 -7.62 19.14
N GLY A 62 -22.21 -6.93 20.24
CA GLY A 62 -22.93 -7.39 21.41
C GLY A 62 -24.43 -7.50 21.19
N ARG A 63 -24.84 -8.34 20.25
CA ARG A 63 -26.24 -8.55 19.86
C ARG A 63 -26.54 -10.04 19.70
N ALA A 64 -26.63 -10.76 20.81
CA ALA A 64 -27.55 -11.89 21.04
C ALA A 64 -27.01 -12.87 22.08
N GLN A 65 -26.96 -12.49 23.36
CA GLN A 65 -27.27 -13.45 24.44
C GLN A 65 -27.63 -12.72 25.73
N TYR A 66 -28.75 -12.01 25.71
CA TYR A 66 -29.56 -11.84 26.91
C TYR A 66 -30.86 -12.58 26.62
N ASP A 67 -30.96 -13.81 27.12
CA ASP A 67 -32.25 -14.48 27.30
C ASP A 67 -32.64 -14.30 28.77
N PRO A 68 -33.47 -13.30 29.11
CA PRO A 68 -34.05 -13.22 30.43
C PRO A 68 -35.36 -14.03 30.41
N ARG A 69 -35.35 -15.12 31.18
CA ARG A 69 -36.53 -15.79 31.80
C ARG A 69 -37.31 -16.79 30.93
N ARG A 70 -37.10 -18.06 31.26
CA ARG A 70 -38.17 -19.05 31.52
C ARG A 70 -37.76 -19.74 32.83
N GLY A 71 -38.53 -19.71 33.91
CA GLY A 71 -39.96 -19.96 34.03
C GLY A 71 -40.08 -21.21 34.88
#